data_AF-A0A1E5W5A4-F1
#
_entry.id   AF-A0A1E5W5A4-F1
#
_cell.length_a   1.000
_cell.length_b   1.000
_cell.length_c   1.000
_cell.angle_alpha   90.00
_cell.angle_beta   90.00
_cell.angle_gamma   90.00
#
_symmetry.space_group_name_H-M   'P 1'
#
loop_
_entity.id
_entity.type
_entity.pdbx_description
1 polymer ?
#
loop_
_entity_poly.entity_id
_entity_poly.type
_entity_poly.pdbx_seq_one_letter_code
_entity_poly.pdbx_strand_id
1 'polypeptide(L)'
;MAALAVVVAIAVLALATVAGAASTQAAAGNTTTKSPPVIYIFGDSMSDVGNNNYLLLSLAKCNYPWYGIDYKTGYPTGRFTNGRTIGDIMAAKFGAPPPVPFLSLYMTDDEVLGGVNFASGGAGLLNETGIYFVQYLSFDNQISSFEQIKNAMIAKIGKKAAEETVNGAIFQIGLGSNDYVNNFLRPFMADGIVYTHDEFIGLLMDTMDRQLTRLYDLGARHIWFSGLAPLGCIPSQRVLSDYGECLDDVNAYALQFNAAAKNLLEGLNAKLPGARMSLSDCYSIVMELIDHPQKYGFKTSHTSCCDVDTTVGGLCLPTATLCDDRKDFVFWDAYHTSDAANQIIADRLFGDMVGSGAVVPGNGTTPPRVVSAPTPTHPVAAARIDPTEWPAMLSIAGFWVPVIGTALFAVVVLAIRRSFCDEPVSPEQSQRAALAALAALEPPVDAAVVLPHFPYAQRRASETLVCAICLEALRDGEACSEVPGCRHVFHGDCVAAWVRSHDPPETPEQRAARVLAVWETLAARAAPPVPMPLPYFLYVVGASETSECSICLEPLRQHQLCSEVPACRHVFHWECLGAWARSNGSCPLCRAKIMPGSDAVAAADDMV
;
A
#
# COMPACT_ATOMS: atom_id res chain seq x y z
N MET A 1 -50.46 74.75 26.83
CA MET A 1 -49.15 74.13 27.17
C MET A 1 -49.33 72.65 27.54
N ALA A 2 -49.94 71.87 26.64
CA ALA A 2 -50.13 70.41 26.77
C ALA A 2 -50.34 69.78 25.37
N ALA A 3 -50.86 70.55 24.40
CA ALA A 3 -51.00 70.11 23.01
C ALA A 3 -49.71 70.27 22.15
N LEU A 4 -48.70 71.02 22.60
CA LEU A 4 -47.44 71.19 21.87
C LEU A 4 -46.41 70.08 22.17
N ALA A 5 -46.57 69.34 23.27
CA ALA A 5 -45.69 68.24 23.66
C ALA A 5 -45.99 66.93 22.90
N VAL A 6 -47.23 66.75 22.42
CA VAL A 6 -47.64 65.54 21.70
C VAL A 6 -47.21 65.56 20.23
N VAL A 7 -47.15 66.75 19.61
CA VAL A 7 -46.72 66.89 18.21
C VAL A 7 -45.20 66.69 18.06
N VAL A 8 -44.40 67.09 19.06
CA VAL A 8 -42.95 66.87 19.07
C VAL A 8 -42.60 65.39 19.29
N ALA A 9 -43.39 64.65 20.10
CA ALA A 9 -43.16 63.22 20.32
C ALA A 9 -43.47 62.35 19.09
N ILE A 10 -44.47 62.72 18.28
CA ILE A 10 -44.80 61.98 17.04
C ILE A 10 -43.79 62.29 15.92
N ALA A 11 -43.25 63.51 15.85
CA ALA A 11 -42.22 63.86 14.88
C ALA A 11 -40.87 63.18 15.17
N VAL A 12 -40.51 62.96 16.45
CA VAL A 12 -39.28 62.26 16.83
C VAL A 12 -39.38 60.74 16.59
N LEU A 13 -40.57 60.13 16.70
CA LEU A 13 -40.74 58.71 16.34
C LEU A 13 -40.82 58.46 14.83
N ALA A 14 -41.29 59.43 14.03
CA ALA A 14 -41.34 59.29 12.56
C ALA A 14 -39.99 59.58 11.86
N LEU A 15 -39.06 60.30 12.52
CA LEU A 15 -37.68 60.49 12.05
C LEU A 15 -36.72 59.37 12.48
N ALA A 16 -37.13 58.47 13.37
CA ALA A 16 -36.37 57.27 13.74
C ALA A 16 -36.66 56.05 12.85
N THR A 17 -37.62 56.13 11.92
CA THR A 17 -37.98 55.02 11.00
C THR A 17 -37.63 55.27 9.53
N VAL A 18 -36.92 56.35 9.18
CA VAL A 18 -36.49 56.64 7.78
C VAL A 18 -34.98 56.92 7.65
N ALA A 19 -34.21 56.86 8.74
CA ALA A 19 -32.74 56.90 8.68
C ALA A 19 -32.14 55.48 8.79
N GLY A 20 -32.41 54.64 7.78
CA GLY A 20 -31.90 53.27 7.71
C GLY A 20 -31.85 52.66 6.31
N ALA A 21 -32.06 53.46 5.27
CA ALA A 21 -31.86 53.09 3.87
C ALA A 21 -30.78 53.99 3.23
N ALA A 22 -29.67 54.17 3.94
CA ALA A 22 -28.42 54.54 3.28
C ALA A 22 -27.87 53.23 2.72
N SER A 23 -27.82 53.15 1.40
CA SER A 23 -27.11 52.15 0.62
C SER A 23 -25.65 52.06 1.08
N THR A 24 -25.41 51.25 2.10
CA THR A 24 -24.17 50.50 2.14
C THR A 24 -24.24 49.59 0.94
N GLN A 25 -23.62 50.00 -0.17
CA GLN A 25 -22.75 49.06 -0.84
C GLN A 25 -21.86 48.49 0.26
N ALA A 26 -22.33 47.42 0.91
CA ALA A 26 -21.44 46.34 1.20
C ALA A 26 -20.77 46.13 -0.15
N ALA A 27 -19.51 46.55 -0.25
CA ALA A 27 -18.62 45.84 -1.13
C ALA A 27 -18.94 44.39 -0.80
N ALA A 28 -19.63 43.70 -1.71
CA ALA A 28 -19.55 42.28 -1.81
C ALA A 28 -18.06 42.07 -2.07
N GLY A 29 -17.28 42.11 -0.99
CA GLY A 29 -16.01 41.45 -0.91
C GLY A 29 -16.40 40.07 -1.36
N ASN A 30 -16.02 39.77 -2.59
CA ASN A 30 -16.16 38.48 -3.19
C ASN A 30 -15.26 37.60 -2.31
N THR A 31 -15.75 37.21 -1.13
CA THR A 31 -15.19 36.12 -0.36
C THR A 31 -15.56 34.90 -1.17
N THR A 32 -14.79 34.71 -2.24
CA THR A 32 -14.57 33.40 -2.80
C THR A 32 -14.22 32.54 -1.60
N THR A 33 -15.17 31.71 -1.16
CA THR A 33 -14.88 30.60 -0.27
C THR A 33 -13.91 29.72 -1.05
N LYS A 34 -12.63 30.01 -0.89
CA LYS A 34 -11.51 29.37 -1.59
C LYS A 34 -11.58 27.89 -1.25
N SER A 35 -11.74 27.08 -2.27
CA SER A 35 -11.84 25.64 -2.09
C SER A 35 -10.52 25.09 -1.55
N PRO A 36 -10.56 24.02 -0.74
CA PRO A 36 -9.34 23.41 -0.23
C PRO A 36 -8.48 22.90 -1.40
N PRO A 37 -7.15 22.90 -1.26
CA PRO A 37 -6.26 22.33 -2.27
C PRO A 37 -6.47 20.82 -2.39
N VAL A 38 -6.24 20.29 -3.60
CA VAL A 38 -6.07 18.85 -3.81
C VAL A 38 -4.70 18.43 -3.31
N ILE A 39 -4.64 17.33 -2.56
CA ILE A 39 -3.39 16.82 -1.97
C ILE A 39 -3.18 15.39 -2.43
N TYR A 40 -2.09 15.16 -3.15
CA TYR A 40 -1.62 13.83 -3.52
C TYR A 40 -0.47 13.43 -2.60
N ILE A 41 -0.54 12.21 -2.04
CA ILE A 41 0.45 11.73 -1.08
C ILE A 41 1.17 10.51 -1.69
N PHE A 42 2.50 10.55 -1.68
CA PHE A 42 3.39 9.48 -2.10
C PHE A 42 4.28 9.14 -0.91
N GLY A 43 4.64 7.88 -0.73
CA GLY A 43 5.43 7.55 0.43
C GLY A 43 5.56 6.07 0.76
N ASP A 44 6.11 5.84 1.93
CA ASP A 44 6.20 4.55 2.57
C ASP A 44 5.14 4.36 3.68
N SER A 45 5.43 3.50 4.65
CA SER A 45 4.57 3.21 5.80
C SER A 45 4.24 4.42 6.66
N MET A 46 5.08 5.46 6.70
CA MET A 46 4.82 6.70 7.44
C MET A 46 3.64 7.50 6.85
N SER A 47 3.32 7.24 5.58
CA SER A 47 2.26 7.94 4.84
C SER A 47 1.13 7.03 4.38
N ASP A 48 1.30 5.69 4.42
CA ASP A 48 0.28 4.73 3.99
C ASP A 48 -0.99 4.84 4.84
N VAL A 49 -2.13 4.81 4.15
CA VAL A 49 -3.48 4.90 4.72
C VAL A 49 -4.31 3.63 4.52
N GLY A 50 -3.71 2.59 3.95
CA GLY A 50 -4.30 1.28 3.73
C GLY A 50 -4.10 0.68 2.34
N ASN A 51 -3.20 1.21 1.49
CA ASN A 51 -2.93 0.61 0.17
C ASN A 51 -2.44 -0.83 0.33
N ASN A 52 -1.56 -1.09 1.30
CA ASN A 52 -1.02 -2.43 1.52
C ASN A 52 -2.10 -3.47 1.89
N ASN A 53 -3.29 -3.06 2.32
CA ASN A 53 -4.40 -3.99 2.61
C ASN A 53 -4.91 -4.70 1.35
N TYR A 54 -4.76 -4.06 0.19
CA TYR A 54 -5.19 -4.57 -1.12
C TYR A 54 -4.12 -5.46 -1.79
N LEU A 55 -2.92 -5.51 -1.22
CA LEU A 55 -1.80 -6.28 -1.73
C LEU A 55 -1.76 -7.64 -1.04
N LEU A 56 -2.32 -8.67 -1.67
CA LEU A 56 -2.53 -10.00 -1.07
C LEU A 56 -1.27 -10.58 -0.40
N LEU A 57 -0.12 -10.47 -1.07
CA LEU A 57 1.14 -11.08 -0.63
C LEU A 57 2.01 -10.14 0.22
N SER A 58 1.59 -8.89 0.45
CA SER A 58 2.38 -7.95 1.23
C SER A 58 2.53 -8.40 2.68
N LEU A 59 3.76 -8.44 3.17
CA LEU A 59 4.07 -8.64 4.58
C LEU A 59 4.11 -7.32 5.37
N ALA A 60 4.22 -6.19 4.67
CA ALA A 60 4.13 -4.86 5.26
C ALA A 60 2.66 -4.45 5.40
N LYS A 61 1.92 -5.06 6.33
CA LYS A 61 0.51 -4.72 6.61
C LYS A 61 0.33 -4.33 8.06
N CYS A 62 -0.61 -3.41 8.28
CA CYS A 62 -1.04 -2.93 9.61
C CYS A 62 -2.58 -2.88 9.71
N ASN A 63 -3.26 -3.83 9.08
CA ASN A 63 -4.73 -3.98 9.10
C ASN A 63 -5.24 -4.85 10.25
N TYR A 64 -4.49 -4.90 11.34
CA TYR A 64 -4.81 -5.66 12.54
C TYR A 64 -4.58 -4.80 13.79
N PRO A 65 -5.24 -5.11 14.92
CA PRO A 65 -4.95 -4.46 16.19
C PRO A 65 -3.47 -4.62 16.55
N TRP A 66 -2.81 -3.59 17.09
CA TRP A 66 -3.39 -2.39 17.71
C TRP A 66 -3.33 -1.12 16.83
N TYR A 67 -3.01 -1.26 15.56
CA TYR A 67 -2.99 -0.12 14.64
C TYR A 67 -4.37 0.53 14.51
N GLY A 68 -4.40 1.86 14.41
CA GLY A 68 -5.66 2.62 14.31
C GLY A 68 -6.55 2.66 15.57
N ILE A 69 -6.09 2.17 16.74
CA ILE A 69 -6.85 2.20 18.00
C ILE A 69 -7.33 3.60 18.42
N ASP A 70 -6.54 4.64 18.13
CA ASP A 70 -6.85 6.06 18.37
C ASP A 70 -7.42 6.77 17.14
N TYR A 71 -7.52 6.08 16.01
CA TYR A 71 -8.20 6.62 14.85
C TYR A 71 -9.69 6.78 15.15
N LYS A 72 -10.38 7.69 14.46
CA LYS A 72 -11.80 8.02 14.76
C LYS A 72 -12.73 6.80 14.77
N THR A 73 -12.41 5.79 13.99
CA THR A 73 -13.19 4.54 13.89
C THR A 73 -12.78 3.52 14.96
N GLY A 74 -11.60 3.63 15.57
CA GLY A 74 -11.00 2.65 16.47
C GLY A 74 -10.58 1.34 15.78
N TYR A 75 -10.61 1.29 14.45
CA TYR A 75 -10.30 0.09 13.66
C TYR A 75 -9.00 0.25 12.88
N PRO A 76 -8.24 -0.84 12.68
CA PRO A 76 -7.00 -0.81 11.92
C PRO A 76 -7.28 -0.58 10.42
N THR A 77 -6.95 0.61 9.93
CA THR A 77 -7.14 0.96 8.52
C THR A 77 -5.96 0.58 7.64
N GLY A 78 -4.86 0.04 8.20
CA GLY A 78 -3.58 -0.13 7.49
C GLY A 78 -2.60 1.04 7.65
N ARG A 79 -2.92 2.03 8.49
CA ARG A 79 -1.97 3.08 8.90
C ARG A 79 -0.97 2.49 9.90
N PHE A 80 0.32 2.74 9.70
CA PHE A 80 1.40 2.24 10.55
C PHE A 80 1.57 3.10 11.83
N THR A 81 0.46 3.40 12.50
CA THR A 81 0.45 4.15 13.77
C THR A 81 -0.83 3.81 14.54
N ASN A 82 -0.92 4.22 15.80
CA ASN A 82 -2.15 4.10 16.57
C ASN A 82 -3.29 4.98 16.06
N GLY A 83 -3.04 6.01 15.25
CA GLY A 83 -4.10 6.91 14.77
C GLY A 83 -3.86 7.44 13.36
N ARG A 84 -3.74 8.76 13.23
CA ARG A 84 -3.59 9.51 11.98
C ARG A 84 -2.12 9.60 11.57
N THR A 85 -1.88 9.58 10.27
CA THR A 85 -0.57 9.92 9.70
C THR A 85 -0.36 11.43 9.69
N ILE A 86 0.87 11.89 9.46
CA ILE A 86 1.16 13.31 9.24
C ILE A 86 0.33 13.85 8.06
N GLY A 87 0.17 13.06 6.99
CA GLY A 87 -0.62 13.42 5.81
C GLY A 87 -2.10 13.67 6.11
N ASP A 88 -2.73 12.85 6.96
CA ASP A 88 -4.12 13.06 7.40
C ASP A 88 -4.29 14.40 8.12
N ILE A 89 -3.34 14.72 9.01
CA ILE A 89 -3.38 15.91 9.85
C ILE A 89 -3.11 17.15 9.01
N MET A 90 -2.16 17.08 8.07
CA MET A 90 -1.89 18.14 7.10
C MET A 90 -3.11 18.41 6.22
N ALA A 91 -3.76 17.39 5.67
CA ALA A 91 -4.98 17.56 4.88
C ALA A 91 -6.08 18.29 5.66
N ALA A 92 -6.32 17.89 6.91
CA ALA A 92 -7.27 18.57 7.78
C ALA A 92 -6.92 20.05 8.02
N LYS A 93 -5.63 20.38 8.18
CA LYS A 93 -5.16 21.77 8.32
C LYS A 93 -5.38 22.63 7.07
N PHE A 94 -5.32 22.02 5.89
CA PHE A 94 -5.68 22.69 4.63
C PHE A 94 -7.20 22.73 4.37
N GLY A 95 -8.01 22.19 5.27
CA GLY A 95 -9.46 22.07 5.09
C GLY A 95 -9.85 21.03 4.03
N ALA A 96 -8.94 20.14 3.65
CA ALA A 96 -9.17 19.05 2.72
C ALA A 96 -9.59 17.77 3.48
N PRO A 97 -10.41 16.90 2.87
CA PRO A 97 -10.62 15.56 3.41
C PRO A 97 -9.30 14.76 3.37
N PRO A 98 -9.10 13.80 4.30
CA PRO A 98 -7.96 12.88 4.23
C PRO A 98 -7.95 12.11 2.90
N PRO A 99 -6.84 12.12 2.14
CA PRO A 99 -6.74 11.38 0.89
C PRO A 99 -6.95 9.86 1.10
N VAL A 100 -7.78 9.25 0.25
CA VAL A 100 -8.10 7.82 0.30
C VAL A 100 -6.99 6.97 -0.35
N PRO A 101 -6.80 5.69 0.05
CA PRO A 101 -5.82 4.83 -0.59
C PRO A 101 -6.19 4.59 -2.06
N PHE A 102 -5.24 4.79 -2.97
CA PHE A 102 -5.41 4.58 -4.41
C PHE A 102 -6.04 3.22 -4.74
N LEU A 103 -5.58 2.13 -4.09
CA LEU A 103 -6.07 0.78 -4.37
C LEU A 103 -7.50 0.51 -3.89
N SER A 104 -8.13 1.46 -3.18
CA SER A 104 -9.55 1.40 -2.84
C SER A 104 -10.48 1.98 -3.91
N LEU A 105 -9.94 2.67 -4.91
CA LEU A 105 -10.70 3.41 -5.91
C LEU A 105 -10.98 2.58 -7.16
N TYR A 106 -12.14 2.82 -7.75
CA TYR A 106 -12.40 2.55 -9.16
C TYR A 106 -12.15 3.83 -9.97
N MET A 107 -11.60 3.71 -11.19
CA MET A 107 -11.31 4.88 -12.04
C MET A 107 -12.58 5.65 -12.47
N THR A 108 -13.76 5.06 -12.25
CA THR A 108 -15.07 5.66 -12.47
C THR A 108 -15.57 6.47 -11.29
N ASP A 109 -14.96 6.37 -10.12
CA ASP A 109 -15.37 7.07 -8.90
C ASP A 109 -15.14 8.58 -9.03
N ASP A 110 -15.94 9.40 -8.35
CA ASP A 110 -15.74 10.86 -8.38
C ASP A 110 -14.60 11.31 -7.45
N GLU A 111 -14.23 10.46 -6.49
CA GLU A 111 -13.07 10.60 -5.62
C GLU A 111 -11.75 10.76 -6.39
N VAL A 112 -11.66 10.28 -7.64
CA VAL A 112 -10.48 10.48 -8.50
C VAL A 112 -10.24 11.96 -8.85
N LEU A 113 -11.25 12.82 -8.69
CA LEU A 113 -11.13 14.28 -8.86
C LEU A 113 -10.55 14.98 -7.62
N GLY A 114 -10.46 14.26 -6.50
CA GLY A 114 -9.94 14.75 -5.22
C GLY A 114 -8.49 14.33 -4.96
N GLY A 115 -8.10 14.45 -3.68
CA GLY A 115 -6.79 14.01 -3.21
C GLY A 115 -6.73 12.49 -3.04
N VAL A 116 -5.62 11.88 -3.46
CA VAL A 116 -5.40 10.43 -3.41
C VAL A 116 -4.05 10.13 -2.75
N ASN A 117 -4.02 9.08 -1.92
CA ASN A 117 -2.81 8.58 -1.29
C ASN A 117 -2.31 7.32 -2.02
N PHE A 118 -1.11 7.41 -2.57
CA PHE A 118 -0.42 6.33 -3.27
C PHE A 118 0.63 5.63 -2.41
N ALA A 119 0.91 6.13 -1.20
CA ALA A 119 1.95 5.60 -0.32
C ALA A 119 1.71 4.12 0.03
N SER A 120 2.80 3.37 0.19
CA SER A 120 2.76 1.93 0.41
C SER A 120 3.85 1.50 1.38
N GLY A 121 3.47 0.78 2.44
CA GLY A 121 4.42 0.23 3.41
C GLY A 121 5.52 -0.60 2.76
N GLY A 122 6.77 -0.36 3.18
CA GLY A 122 7.97 -1.03 2.66
C GLY A 122 8.64 -0.33 1.48
N ALA A 123 7.98 0.65 0.84
CA ALA A 123 8.54 1.33 -0.32
C ALA A 123 9.77 2.19 0.01
N GLY A 124 10.72 2.25 -0.92
CA GLY A 124 11.82 3.21 -0.95
C GLY A 124 11.86 4.02 -2.24
N LEU A 125 12.93 4.78 -2.42
CA LEU A 125 13.27 5.42 -3.69
C LEU A 125 13.68 4.37 -4.74
N LEU A 126 14.45 3.37 -4.33
CA LEU A 126 14.80 2.23 -5.20
C LEU A 126 13.62 1.27 -5.30
N ASN A 127 13.43 0.66 -6.47
CA ASN A 127 12.33 -0.26 -6.69
C ASN A 127 12.49 -1.56 -5.90
N GLU A 128 13.73 -1.96 -5.65
CA GLU A 128 14.13 -3.16 -4.92
C GLU A 128 14.15 -2.94 -3.40
N THR A 129 14.11 -1.70 -2.93
CA THR A 129 14.04 -1.41 -1.49
C THR A 129 12.78 -2.04 -0.90
N GLY A 130 12.96 -2.83 0.17
CA GLY A 130 11.87 -3.52 0.84
C GLY A 130 11.45 -4.84 0.19
N ILE A 131 12.25 -5.42 -0.72
CA ILE A 131 11.92 -6.66 -1.45
C ILE A 131 11.44 -7.82 -0.56
N TYR A 132 11.97 -7.95 0.66
CA TYR A 132 11.55 -9.02 1.58
C TYR A 132 10.16 -8.80 2.19
N PHE A 133 9.52 -7.66 1.95
CA PHE A 133 8.08 -7.47 2.21
C PHE A 133 7.18 -8.07 1.12
N VAL A 134 7.78 -8.69 0.09
CA VAL A 134 7.16 -9.49 -0.97
C VAL A 134 6.33 -8.68 -1.96
N GLN A 135 5.46 -7.80 -1.48
CA GLN A 135 4.59 -6.98 -2.33
C GLN A 135 4.38 -5.59 -1.70
N TYR A 136 4.59 -4.56 -2.49
CA TYR A 136 4.38 -3.15 -2.16
C TYR A 136 4.27 -2.36 -3.48
N LEU A 137 3.87 -1.09 -3.40
CA LEU A 137 3.96 -0.16 -4.53
C LEU A 137 5.27 0.63 -4.40
N SER A 138 6.26 0.33 -5.24
CA SER A 138 7.49 1.14 -5.30
C SER A 138 7.17 2.58 -5.72
N PHE A 139 8.09 3.54 -5.51
CA PHE A 139 7.81 4.92 -5.88
C PHE A 139 7.45 5.07 -7.38
N ASP A 140 8.11 4.35 -8.27
CA ASP A 140 7.74 4.33 -9.70
C ASP A 140 6.33 3.77 -9.94
N ASN A 141 5.90 2.75 -9.18
CA ASN A 141 4.52 2.26 -9.24
C ASN A 141 3.53 3.33 -8.76
N GLN A 142 3.86 4.05 -7.68
CA GLN A 142 3.02 5.12 -7.15
C GLN A 142 2.86 6.26 -8.17
N ILE A 143 3.93 6.63 -8.87
CA ILE A 143 3.89 7.63 -9.96
C ILE A 143 3.03 7.14 -11.13
N SER A 144 3.14 5.86 -11.51
CA SER A 144 2.27 5.25 -12.53
C SER A 144 0.80 5.21 -12.11
N SER A 145 0.52 5.00 -10.82
CA SER A 145 -0.84 5.07 -10.27
C SER A 145 -1.40 6.49 -10.32
N PHE A 146 -0.56 7.50 -10.08
CA PHE A 146 -0.95 8.90 -10.25
C PHE A 146 -1.27 9.24 -11.71
N GLU A 147 -0.50 8.72 -12.67
CA GLU A 147 -0.81 8.86 -14.10
C GLU A 147 -2.18 8.28 -14.45
N GLN A 148 -2.57 7.15 -13.85
CA GLN A 148 -3.92 6.58 -14.02
C GLN A 148 -5.01 7.51 -13.48
N ILE A 149 -4.83 8.08 -12.28
CA ILE A 149 -5.75 9.08 -11.72
C ILE A 149 -5.87 10.29 -12.63
N LYS A 150 -4.75 10.84 -13.12
CA LYS A 150 -4.77 11.96 -14.05
C LYS A 150 -5.54 11.63 -15.33
N ASN A 151 -5.35 10.44 -15.89
CA ASN A 151 -6.08 10.01 -17.10
C ASN A 151 -7.59 9.85 -16.83
N ALA A 152 -7.98 9.32 -15.67
CA ALA A 152 -9.38 9.26 -15.25
C ALA A 152 -9.99 10.66 -15.10
N MET A 153 -9.25 11.60 -14.51
CA MET A 153 -9.66 13.02 -14.44
C MET A 153 -9.83 13.62 -15.84
N ILE A 154 -8.89 13.40 -16.76
CA ILE A 154 -8.99 13.90 -18.15
C ILE A 154 -10.26 13.37 -18.82
N ALA A 155 -10.60 12.10 -18.62
CA ALA A 155 -11.81 11.51 -19.17
C ALA A 155 -13.10 12.14 -18.59
N LYS A 156 -13.10 12.48 -17.30
CA LYS A 156 -14.28 13.04 -16.60
C LYS A 156 -14.48 14.54 -16.82
N ILE A 157 -13.42 15.34 -16.67
CA ILE A 157 -13.50 16.81 -16.63
C ILE A 157 -12.77 17.48 -17.80
N GLY A 158 -12.17 16.70 -18.70
CA GLY A 158 -11.41 17.19 -19.84
C GLY A 158 -9.98 17.59 -19.49
N LYS A 159 -9.11 17.59 -20.52
CA LYS A 159 -7.66 17.78 -20.37
C LYS A 159 -7.29 19.07 -19.64
N LYS A 160 -7.88 20.19 -20.05
CA LYS A 160 -7.57 21.51 -19.49
C LYS A 160 -7.87 21.60 -17.99
N ALA A 161 -9.05 21.15 -17.57
CA ALA A 161 -9.44 21.21 -16.16
C ALA A 161 -8.63 20.24 -15.29
N ALA A 162 -8.29 19.05 -15.82
CA ALA A 162 -7.40 18.12 -15.15
C ALA A 162 -5.99 18.70 -14.97
N GLU A 163 -5.44 19.35 -15.99
CA GLU A 163 -4.14 20.04 -15.90
C GLU A 163 -4.16 21.19 -14.88
N GLU A 164 -5.20 22.03 -14.87
CA GLU A 164 -5.36 23.10 -13.89
C GLU A 164 -5.47 22.57 -12.45
N THR A 165 -6.17 21.44 -12.26
CA THR A 165 -6.28 20.79 -10.94
C THR A 165 -4.94 20.24 -10.48
N VAL A 166 -4.26 19.49 -11.35
CA VAL A 166 -2.96 18.85 -11.05
C VAL A 166 -1.86 19.89 -10.83
N ASN A 167 -1.81 20.96 -11.64
CA ASN A 167 -0.82 22.02 -11.47
C ASN A 167 -1.03 22.81 -10.17
N GLY A 168 -2.28 22.94 -9.69
CA GLY A 168 -2.61 23.62 -8.44
C GLY A 168 -2.56 22.71 -7.19
N ALA A 169 -2.34 21.40 -7.36
CA ALA A 169 -2.32 20.44 -6.27
C ALA A 169 -0.99 20.46 -5.50
N ILE A 170 -1.05 20.01 -4.24
CA ILE A 170 0.11 19.75 -3.38
C ILE A 170 0.50 18.28 -3.50
N PHE A 171 1.78 18.02 -3.69
CA PHE A 171 2.37 16.68 -3.75
C PHE A 171 3.24 16.48 -2.52
N GLN A 172 2.74 15.75 -1.54
CA GLN A 172 3.52 15.37 -0.36
C GLN A 172 4.22 14.04 -0.64
N ILE A 173 5.53 13.99 -0.46
CA ILE A 173 6.36 12.81 -0.74
C ILE A 173 7.20 12.50 0.49
N GLY A 174 7.19 11.25 0.98
CA GLY A 174 8.01 10.81 2.10
C GLY A 174 8.57 9.41 1.87
N LEU A 175 9.82 9.35 1.40
CA LEU A 175 10.55 8.13 1.03
C LEU A 175 12.03 8.28 1.37
N GLY A 176 12.77 7.17 1.44
CA GLY A 176 14.21 7.14 1.71
C GLY A 176 14.57 6.42 3.00
N SER A 177 13.68 6.39 4.00
CA SER A 177 13.94 5.71 5.28
C SER A 177 14.16 4.21 5.10
N ASN A 178 13.35 3.57 4.25
CA ASN A 178 13.49 2.16 3.93
C ASN A 178 14.77 1.85 3.14
N ASP A 179 15.26 2.79 2.30
CA ASP A 179 16.48 2.59 1.52
C ASP A 179 17.71 2.46 2.45
N TYR A 180 17.65 3.05 3.65
CA TYR A 180 18.62 2.80 4.70
C TYR A 180 18.25 1.61 5.57
N VAL A 181 17.17 1.74 6.35
CA VAL A 181 16.83 0.81 7.44
C VAL A 181 16.51 -0.58 6.93
N ASN A 182 15.90 -0.67 5.76
CA ASN A 182 15.39 -1.89 5.18
C ASN A 182 16.14 -2.30 3.90
N ASN A 183 17.23 -1.61 3.57
CA ASN A 183 18.11 -1.99 2.47
C ASN A 183 19.60 -1.81 2.83
N PHE A 184 20.17 -0.62 2.69
CA PHE A 184 21.62 -0.38 2.83
C PHE A 184 22.22 -0.82 4.18
N LEU A 185 21.49 -0.68 5.28
CA LEU A 185 21.95 -1.07 6.62
C LEU A 185 21.68 -2.54 6.95
N ARG A 186 21.07 -3.31 6.04
CA ARG A 186 20.79 -4.74 6.25
C ARG A 186 21.93 -5.59 5.68
N PRO A 187 22.59 -6.43 6.51
CA PRO A 187 23.77 -7.19 6.08
C PRO A 187 23.48 -8.26 5.02
N PHE A 188 22.21 -8.63 4.84
CA PHE A 188 21.77 -9.60 3.84
C PHE A 188 21.31 -8.95 2.52
N MET A 189 21.31 -7.62 2.44
CA MET A 189 20.95 -6.89 1.23
C MET A 189 22.21 -6.52 0.45
N ALA A 190 22.11 -6.53 -0.88
CA ALA A 190 23.26 -6.31 -1.75
C ALA A 190 23.83 -4.89 -1.63
N ASP A 191 22.96 -3.89 -1.45
CA ASP A 191 23.37 -2.47 -1.48
C ASP A 191 24.42 -2.12 -0.44
N GLY A 192 24.28 -2.61 0.80
CA GLY A 192 25.26 -2.40 1.87
C GLY A 192 26.60 -3.14 1.67
N ILE A 193 26.67 -4.05 0.70
CA ILE A 193 27.89 -4.79 0.33
C ILE A 193 28.54 -4.15 -0.90
N VAL A 194 27.74 -3.65 -1.84
CA VAL A 194 28.17 -3.18 -3.15
C VAL A 194 28.57 -1.71 -3.14
N TYR A 195 27.91 -0.88 -2.34
CA TYR A 195 28.11 0.56 -2.34
C TYR A 195 28.77 1.03 -1.04
N THR A 196 29.69 1.99 -1.17
CA THR A 196 29.99 2.91 -0.08
C THR A 196 28.79 3.83 0.17
N HIS A 197 28.75 4.49 1.34
CA HIS A 197 27.65 5.40 1.66
C HIS A 197 27.54 6.58 0.67
N ASP A 198 28.66 7.15 0.24
CA ASP A 198 28.69 8.23 -0.77
C ASP A 198 28.12 7.77 -2.12
N GLU A 199 28.52 6.59 -2.59
CA GLU A 199 27.99 6.00 -3.83
C GLU A 199 26.49 5.70 -3.71
N PHE A 200 26.04 5.24 -2.54
CA PHE A 200 24.64 4.97 -2.28
C PHE A 200 23.80 6.25 -2.28
N ILE A 201 24.27 7.34 -1.65
CA ILE A 201 23.60 8.65 -1.78
C ILE A 201 23.51 9.08 -3.24
N GLY A 202 24.60 8.94 -4.02
CA GLY A 202 24.60 9.24 -5.44
C GLY A 202 23.50 8.47 -6.20
N LEU A 203 23.40 7.16 -5.97
CA LEU A 203 22.36 6.31 -6.56
C LEU A 203 20.94 6.77 -6.19
N LEU A 204 20.69 7.10 -4.92
CA LEU A 204 19.39 7.59 -4.46
C LEU A 204 19.04 8.93 -5.10
N MET A 205 19.98 9.87 -5.18
CA MET A 205 19.75 11.19 -5.77
C MET A 205 19.51 11.10 -7.28
N ASP A 206 20.26 10.29 -8.01
CA ASP A 206 20.05 10.07 -9.44
C ASP A 206 18.68 9.44 -9.72
N THR A 207 18.24 8.53 -8.86
CA THR A 207 16.93 7.88 -8.96
C THR A 207 15.79 8.86 -8.65
N MET A 208 15.95 9.62 -7.57
CA MET A 208 15.00 10.66 -7.17
C MET A 208 14.88 11.78 -8.22
N ASP A 209 15.96 12.19 -8.88
CA ASP A 209 15.93 13.17 -9.98
C ASP A 209 14.99 12.68 -11.10
N ARG A 210 15.18 11.44 -11.57
CA ARG A 210 14.34 10.85 -12.63
C ARG A 210 12.87 10.76 -12.22
N GLN A 211 12.60 10.30 -11.00
CA GLN A 211 11.24 10.10 -10.48
C GLN A 211 10.51 11.44 -10.30
N LEU A 212 11.17 12.46 -9.74
CA LEU A 212 10.58 13.79 -9.59
C LEU A 212 10.39 14.50 -10.93
N THR A 213 11.32 14.33 -11.86
CA THR A 213 11.16 14.82 -13.24
C THR A 213 9.94 14.18 -13.91
N ARG A 214 9.76 12.86 -13.76
CA ARG A 214 8.57 12.15 -14.26
C ARG A 214 7.27 12.68 -13.65
N LEU A 215 7.22 12.93 -12.35
CA LEU A 215 6.05 13.57 -11.71
C LEU A 215 5.81 14.98 -12.23
N TYR A 216 6.86 15.76 -12.44
CA TYR A 216 6.77 17.09 -13.02
C TYR A 216 6.19 17.05 -14.45
N ASP A 217 6.60 16.08 -15.28
CA ASP A 217 6.06 15.87 -16.63
C ASP A 217 4.57 15.47 -16.59
N LEU A 218 4.15 14.77 -15.54
CA LEU A 218 2.74 14.51 -15.24
C LEU A 218 2.00 15.75 -14.70
N GLY A 219 2.66 16.88 -14.52
CA GLY A 219 2.05 18.16 -14.16
C GLY A 219 2.20 18.57 -12.70
N ALA A 220 2.94 17.80 -11.89
CA ALA A 220 3.24 18.21 -10.52
C ALA A 220 4.03 19.52 -10.51
N ARG A 221 3.60 20.50 -9.70
CA ARG A 221 4.30 21.80 -9.57
C ARG A 221 4.69 22.12 -8.14
N HIS A 222 3.87 21.74 -7.16
CA HIS A 222 4.11 22.01 -5.74
C HIS A 222 4.48 20.72 -5.02
N ILE A 223 5.78 20.43 -4.87
CA ILE A 223 6.27 19.19 -4.26
C ILE A 223 6.90 19.48 -2.91
N TRP A 224 6.45 18.77 -1.89
CA TRP A 224 7.06 18.77 -0.57
C TRP A 224 7.64 17.41 -0.30
N PHE A 225 8.97 17.37 -0.31
CA PHE A 225 9.69 16.17 0.02
C PHE A 225 10.01 16.18 1.52
N SER A 226 9.53 15.19 2.24
CA SER A 226 9.80 15.02 3.67
C SER A 226 11.22 14.49 3.82
N GLY A 227 12.11 15.27 4.43
CA GLY A 227 13.44 14.78 4.78
C GLY A 227 13.37 13.60 5.74
N LEU A 228 14.43 12.81 5.79
CA LEU A 228 14.58 11.71 6.73
C LEU A 228 14.61 12.26 8.17
N ALA A 229 13.83 11.60 9.03
CA ALA A 229 13.88 11.77 10.48
C ALA A 229 15.22 11.20 11.04
N PRO A 230 15.57 11.40 12.33
CA PRO A 230 16.78 10.83 12.92
C PRO A 230 16.68 9.31 13.02
N LEU A 231 17.08 8.62 11.95
CA LEU A 231 16.96 7.17 11.80
C LEU A 231 17.71 6.41 12.88
N GLY A 232 18.88 6.90 13.31
CA GLY A 232 19.66 6.28 14.39
C GLY A 232 18.96 6.31 15.74
N CYS A 233 17.91 7.12 15.90
CA CYS A 233 17.14 7.26 17.14
C CYS A 233 15.81 6.51 17.14
N ILE A 234 15.44 5.76 16.09
CA ILE A 234 14.23 4.93 16.16
C ILE A 234 14.49 3.68 17.01
N PRO A 235 13.49 3.10 17.70
CA PRO A 235 13.73 2.00 18.63
C PRO A 235 14.44 0.78 18.02
N SER A 236 14.15 0.44 16.76
CA SER A 236 14.82 -0.66 16.04
C SER A 236 16.29 -0.42 15.71
N GLN A 237 16.77 0.83 15.77
CA GLN A 237 18.19 1.15 15.59
C GLN A 237 18.91 1.28 16.94
N ARG A 238 18.26 1.87 17.94
CA ARG A 238 18.81 2.02 19.30
C ARG A 238 19.18 0.68 19.92
N VAL A 239 18.45 -0.40 19.60
CA VAL A 239 18.76 -1.76 20.08
C VAL A 239 20.13 -2.29 19.63
N LEU A 240 20.72 -1.72 18.58
CA LEU A 240 22.05 -2.09 18.07
C LEU A 240 23.18 -1.36 18.81
N SER A 241 22.84 -0.41 19.68
CA SER A 241 23.80 0.31 20.53
C SER A 241 23.97 -0.38 21.88
N ASP A 242 25.05 -0.07 22.59
CA ASP A 242 25.40 -0.77 23.84
C ASP A 242 24.46 -0.41 24.99
N TYR A 243 24.01 0.86 25.08
CA TYR A 243 23.16 1.36 26.17
C TYR A 243 21.80 1.87 25.72
N GLY A 244 21.42 1.58 24.47
CA GLY A 244 20.20 2.13 23.90
C GLY A 244 20.33 3.64 23.73
N GLU A 245 21.39 4.11 23.09
CA GLU A 245 21.57 5.48 22.61
C GLU A 245 21.19 5.58 21.12
N CYS A 246 21.14 6.81 20.60
CA CYS A 246 21.04 6.98 19.15
C CYS A 246 22.34 6.57 18.47
N LEU A 247 22.23 5.98 17.28
CA LEU A 247 23.40 5.69 16.44
C LEU A 247 23.82 6.94 15.66
N ASP A 248 24.93 7.56 16.06
CA ASP A 248 25.43 8.80 15.45
C ASP A 248 25.73 8.66 13.96
N ASP A 249 26.35 7.56 13.53
CA ASP A 249 26.67 7.31 12.12
C ASP A 249 25.40 7.21 11.26
N VAL A 250 24.35 6.55 11.76
CA VAL A 250 23.07 6.40 11.05
C VAL A 250 22.34 7.75 10.98
N ASN A 251 22.42 8.57 12.03
CA ASN A 251 21.91 9.93 12.01
C ASN A 251 22.70 10.84 11.05
N ALA A 252 24.02 10.67 10.97
CA ALA A 252 24.85 11.36 10.00
C ALA A 252 24.44 11.00 8.57
N TYR A 253 24.11 9.73 8.28
CA TYR A 253 23.58 9.32 6.98
C TYR A 253 22.26 10.01 6.63
N ALA A 254 21.33 10.10 7.59
CA ALA A 254 20.06 10.81 7.38
C ALA A 254 20.27 12.30 7.07
N LEU A 255 21.18 12.97 7.78
CA LEU A 255 21.53 14.37 7.55
C LEU A 255 22.20 14.59 6.18
N GLN A 256 23.11 13.70 5.78
CA GLN A 256 23.77 13.77 4.48
C GLN A 256 22.78 13.57 3.33
N PHE A 257 21.88 12.59 3.45
CA PHE A 257 20.78 12.41 2.49
C PHE A 257 19.91 13.67 2.42
N ASN A 258 19.51 14.26 3.55
CA ASN A 258 18.67 15.46 3.57
C ASN A 258 19.35 16.66 2.89
N ALA A 259 20.65 16.83 3.10
CA ALA A 259 21.43 17.87 2.44
C ALA A 259 21.52 17.64 0.92
N ALA A 260 21.78 16.40 0.50
CA ALA A 260 21.82 16.02 -0.91
C ALA A 260 20.46 16.20 -1.60
N ALA A 261 19.38 15.74 -0.97
CA ALA A 261 18.02 15.88 -1.45
C ALA A 261 17.63 17.35 -1.59
N LYS A 262 17.95 18.19 -0.59
CA LYS A 262 17.73 19.64 -0.68
C LYS A 262 18.42 20.25 -1.90
N ASN A 263 19.70 19.94 -2.11
CA ASN A 263 20.46 20.44 -3.28
C ASN A 263 19.84 19.97 -4.60
N LEU A 264 19.38 18.71 -4.68
CA LEU A 264 18.68 18.18 -5.86
C LEU A 264 17.40 18.95 -6.15
N LEU A 265 16.55 19.18 -5.13
CA LEU A 265 15.29 19.92 -5.28
C LEU A 265 15.54 21.37 -5.73
N GLU A 266 16.56 22.04 -5.18
CA GLU A 266 16.96 23.38 -5.60
C GLU A 266 17.44 23.38 -7.07
N GLY A 267 18.21 22.37 -7.47
CA GLY A 267 18.64 22.17 -8.85
C GLY A 267 17.46 21.93 -9.82
N LEU A 268 16.48 21.13 -9.42
CA LEU A 268 15.27 20.90 -10.21
C LEU A 268 14.43 22.17 -10.34
N ASN A 269 14.25 22.95 -9.27
CA ASN A 269 13.56 24.24 -9.32
C ASN A 269 14.22 25.23 -10.29
N ALA A 270 15.56 25.23 -10.37
CA ALA A 270 16.28 26.09 -11.30
C ALA A 270 16.13 25.65 -12.77
N LYS A 271 15.96 24.34 -13.02
CA LYS A 271 15.85 23.76 -14.36
C LYS A 271 14.43 23.70 -14.90
N LEU A 272 13.43 23.51 -14.03
CA LEU A 272 12.06 23.17 -14.41
C LEU A 272 11.10 24.36 -14.20
N PRO A 273 10.57 24.95 -15.29
CA PRO A 273 9.72 26.15 -15.20
C PRO A 273 8.47 25.95 -14.33
N GLY A 274 8.32 26.81 -13.32
CA GLY A 274 7.14 26.78 -12.44
C GLY A 274 7.14 25.64 -11.41
N ALA A 275 8.21 24.83 -11.35
CA ALA A 275 8.41 23.92 -10.25
C ALA A 275 8.64 24.69 -8.94
N ARG A 276 8.04 24.20 -7.86
CA ARG A 276 8.18 24.66 -6.49
C ARG A 276 8.33 23.44 -5.59
N MET A 277 9.55 22.96 -5.54
CA MET A 277 9.94 21.81 -4.73
C MET A 277 10.66 22.28 -3.47
N SER A 278 10.37 21.68 -2.32
CA SER A 278 11.02 22.03 -1.05
C SER A 278 11.22 20.81 -0.18
N LEU A 279 12.34 20.77 0.54
CA LEU A 279 12.59 19.80 1.60
C LEU A 279 11.92 20.28 2.90
N SER A 280 11.11 19.41 3.51
CA SER A 280 10.55 19.60 4.84
C SER A 280 11.47 18.98 5.88
N ASP A 281 11.90 19.77 6.88
CA ASP A 281 12.86 19.34 7.89
C ASP A 281 12.22 18.50 9.01
N CYS A 282 11.94 17.24 8.70
CA CYS A 282 11.46 16.29 9.69
C CYS A 282 12.54 15.90 10.71
N TYR A 283 13.84 15.98 10.34
CA TYR A 283 14.94 15.59 11.22
C TYR A 283 14.93 16.43 12.49
N SER A 284 15.00 17.75 12.35
CA SER A 284 15.09 18.65 13.50
C SER A 284 13.84 18.59 14.38
N ILE A 285 12.66 18.44 13.77
CA ILE A 285 11.38 18.35 14.51
C ILE A 285 11.31 17.08 15.34
N VAL A 286 11.64 15.93 14.75
CA VAL A 286 11.57 14.65 15.46
C VAL A 286 12.69 14.55 16.51
N MET A 287 13.88 15.06 16.22
CA MET A 287 14.97 15.11 17.20
C MET A 287 14.59 15.95 18.43
N GLU A 288 13.91 17.08 18.23
CA GLU A 288 13.38 17.90 19.33
C GLU A 288 12.35 17.15 20.20
N LEU A 289 11.51 16.29 19.60
CA LEU A 289 10.61 15.41 20.37
C LEU A 289 11.39 14.36 21.17
N ILE A 290 12.56 13.94 20.67
CA ILE A 290 13.39 12.90 21.29
C ILE A 290 14.22 13.45 22.45
N ASP A 291 14.85 14.61 22.25
CA ASP A 291 15.72 15.27 23.22
C ASP A 291 14.94 16.01 24.31
N HIS A 292 13.76 16.52 23.97
CA HIS A 292 12.93 17.32 24.88
C HIS A 292 11.47 16.82 24.98
N PRO A 293 11.22 15.52 25.22
CA PRO A 293 9.87 14.94 25.16
C PRO A 293 8.88 15.60 26.11
N GLN A 294 9.33 15.98 27.32
CA GLN A 294 8.46 16.57 28.34
C GLN A 294 7.93 17.95 27.95
N LYS A 295 8.65 18.69 27.10
CA LYS A 295 8.18 19.97 26.54
C LYS A 295 6.90 19.81 25.72
N TYR A 296 6.70 18.62 25.17
CA TYR A 296 5.60 18.26 24.29
C TYR A 296 4.57 17.34 24.95
N GLY A 297 4.74 17.06 26.25
CA GLY A 297 3.85 16.19 27.01
C GLY A 297 4.18 14.70 26.91
N PHE A 298 5.26 14.31 26.23
CA PHE A 298 5.74 12.93 26.22
C PHE A 298 6.57 12.63 27.47
N LYS A 299 6.48 11.40 27.96
CA LYS A 299 7.35 10.85 29.01
C LYS A 299 8.48 10.01 28.43
N THR A 300 8.23 9.36 27.29
CA THR A 300 9.13 8.37 26.70
C THR A 300 9.36 8.64 25.22
N SER A 301 10.63 8.75 24.83
CA SER A 301 11.06 8.94 23.44
C SER A 301 12.05 7.89 22.94
N HIS A 302 12.51 6.99 23.81
CA HIS A 302 13.62 6.08 23.54
C HIS A 302 13.18 4.64 23.26
N THR A 303 11.89 4.35 23.44
CA THR A 303 11.21 3.09 23.14
C THR A 303 9.77 3.38 22.69
N SER A 304 9.01 2.34 22.33
CA SER A 304 7.66 2.40 21.79
C SER A 304 6.58 2.13 22.82
N CYS A 305 5.37 2.65 22.57
CA CYS A 305 4.21 2.33 23.40
C CYS A 305 3.73 0.89 23.21
N CYS A 306 3.74 0.39 21.98
CA CYS A 306 3.52 -1.03 21.74
C CYS A 306 4.79 -1.79 22.08
N ASP A 307 4.66 -2.75 23.00
CA ASP A 307 5.76 -3.61 23.40
C ASP A 307 6.08 -4.61 22.28
N VAL A 308 7.13 -4.28 21.53
CA VAL A 308 7.58 -5.04 20.36
C VAL A 308 9.02 -5.48 20.55
N ASP A 309 9.36 -6.62 19.94
CA ASP A 309 10.75 -7.03 19.87
C ASP A 309 11.51 -6.12 18.89
N THR A 310 12.25 -5.15 19.44
CA THR A 310 13.03 -4.20 18.65
C THR A 310 14.24 -4.85 17.97
N THR A 311 14.72 -6.02 18.44
CA THR A 311 15.90 -6.70 17.87
C THR A 311 15.65 -7.22 16.45
N VAL A 312 14.42 -7.66 16.19
CA VAL A 312 13.94 -8.02 14.84
C VAL A 312 13.24 -6.84 14.16
N GLY A 313 13.15 -5.70 14.84
CA GLY A 313 12.42 -4.52 14.42
C GLY A 313 10.94 -4.85 14.19
N GLY A 314 10.26 -5.31 15.24
CA GLY A 314 8.88 -5.78 15.17
C GLY A 314 7.84 -4.68 14.96
N LEU A 315 6.82 -5.01 14.15
CA LEU A 315 5.55 -4.28 14.12
C LEU A 315 4.71 -4.61 15.38
N CYS A 316 3.71 -3.78 15.68
CA CYS A 316 2.81 -3.97 16.81
C CYS A 316 1.84 -5.13 16.56
N LEU A 317 2.27 -6.34 16.92
CA LEU A 317 1.47 -7.56 16.74
C LEU A 317 0.23 -7.59 17.65
N PRO A 318 -0.84 -8.32 17.28
CA PRO A 318 -2.04 -8.42 18.12
C PRO A 318 -1.81 -8.99 19.52
N THR A 319 -0.70 -9.71 19.71
CA THR A 319 -0.30 -10.30 21.00
C THR A 319 0.54 -9.35 21.86
N ALA A 320 0.91 -8.18 21.35
CA ALA A 320 1.71 -7.21 22.07
C ALA A 320 0.93 -6.56 23.22
N THR A 321 1.65 -6.23 24.28
CA THR A 321 1.12 -5.42 25.39
C THR A 321 1.27 -3.95 25.03
N LEU A 322 0.26 -3.13 25.34
CA LEU A 322 0.33 -1.69 25.15
C LEU A 322 0.73 -0.98 26.42
N CYS A 323 1.40 0.17 26.28
CA CYS A 323 1.60 1.11 27.36
C CYS A 323 0.26 1.64 27.92
N ASP A 324 0.29 2.14 29.17
CA ASP A 324 -0.91 2.63 29.87
C ASP A 324 -1.52 3.87 29.20
N ASP A 325 -0.70 4.84 28.79
CA ASP A 325 -1.13 6.04 28.07
C ASP A 325 -0.30 6.23 26.79
N ARG A 326 -0.97 6.07 25.64
CA ARG A 326 -0.36 6.17 24.31
C ARG A 326 0.17 7.57 24.00
N LYS A 327 -0.30 8.61 24.69
CA LYS A 327 0.17 9.99 24.53
C LYS A 327 1.47 10.27 25.27
N ASP A 328 1.89 9.37 26.15
CA ASP A 328 3.18 9.50 26.83
C ASP A 328 4.38 9.14 25.92
N PHE A 329 4.14 8.55 24.74
CA PHE A 329 5.20 8.00 23.89
C PHE A 329 5.32 8.70 22.53
N VAL A 330 6.56 9.00 22.14
CA VAL A 330 6.86 9.51 20.79
C VAL A 330 6.66 8.42 19.73
N PHE A 331 7.08 7.20 20.03
CA PHE A 331 7.02 6.07 19.09
C PHE A 331 5.85 5.12 19.40
N TRP A 332 5.19 4.65 18.35
CA TRP A 332 4.13 3.66 18.43
C TRP A 332 4.68 2.24 18.45
N ASP A 333 5.58 1.92 17.52
CA ASP A 333 6.27 0.63 17.39
C ASP A 333 7.78 0.85 17.16
N ALA A 334 8.50 -0.17 16.67
CA ALA A 334 9.95 -0.11 16.50
C ALA A 334 10.45 0.91 15.44
N TYR A 335 9.55 1.51 14.66
CA TYR A 335 9.88 2.45 13.59
C TYR A 335 9.03 3.71 13.62
N HIS A 336 7.71 3.56 13.82
CA HIS A 336 6.74 4.59 13.49
C HIS A 336 6.38 5.45 14.69
N THR A 337 6.10 6.73 14.43
CA THR A 337 5.65 7.70 15.45
C THR A 337 4.18 7.49 15.83
N SER A 338 3.85 7.86 17.07
CA SER A 338 2.48 7.81 17.57
C SER A 338 1.59 8.90 16.94
N ASP A 339 0.26 8.76 17.02
CA ASP A 339 -0.68 9.81 16.59
C ASP A 339 -0.38 11.16 17.26
N ALA A 340 -0.03 11.12 18.55
CA ALA A 340 0.32 12.32 19.33
C ALA A 340 1.60 12.98 18.80
N ALA A 341 2.63 12.21 18.48
CA ALA A 341 3.83 12.73 17.84
C ALA A 341 3.54 13.26 16.42
N ASN A 342 2.75 12.53 15.63
CA ASN A 342 2.34 12.95 14.29
C ASN A 342 1.60 14.29 14.30
N GLN A 343 0.76 14.54 15.31
CA GLN A 343 0.07 15.83 15.48
C GLN A 343 1.07 16.98 15.63
N ILE A 344 2.08 16.83 16.49
CA ILE A 344 3.07 17.89 16.73
C ILE A 344 3.97 18.07 15.52
N ILE A 345 4.38 16.99 14.87
CA ILE A 345 5.18 17.04 13.64
C ILE A 345 4.41 17.79 12.55
N ALA A 346 3.15 17.43 12.31
CA ALA A 346 2.31 18.11 11.33
C ALA A 346 2.06 19.58 11.68
N ASP A 347 1.89 19.92 12.96
CA ASP A 347 1.74 21.32 13.41
C ASP A 347 2.98 22.16 13.08
N ARG A 348 4.18 21.62 13.35
CA ARG A 348 5.45 22.28 13.08
C ARG A 348 5.70 22.43 11.58
N LEU A 349 5.53 21.34 10.84
CA LEU A 349 5.66 21.34 9.38
C LEU A 349 4.72 22.38 8.77
N PHE A 350 3.42 22.35 9.10
CA PHE A 350 2.45 23.34 8.62
C PHE A 350 2.86 24.78 8.94
N GLY A 351 3.37 25.03 10.15
CA GLY A 351 3.88 26.34 10.56
C GLY A 351 5.02 26.82 9.66
N ASP A 352 6.00 25.95 9.36
CA ASP A 352 7.13 26.26 8.49
C ASP A 352 6.67 26.51 7.04
N MET A 353 5.66 25.79 6.57
CA MET A 353 5.10 25.95 5.22
C MET A 353 4.41 27.30 5.04
N VAL A 354 3.61 27.69 6.03
CA VAL A 354 2.90 28.97 6.02
C VAL A 354 3.88 30.13 6.24
N GLY A 355 4.85 29.97 7.14
CA GLY A 355 5.87 30.97 7.45
C GLY A 355 6.83 31.25 6.30
N SER A 356 7.19 30.23 5.51
CA SER A 356 8.05 30.36 4.33
C SER A 356 7.34 30.92 3.09
N GLY A 357 6.01 31.09 3.13
CA GLY A 357 5.21 31.47 1.97
C GLY A 357 5.11 30.39 0.89
N ALA A 358 5.53 29.15 1.19
CA ALA A 358 5.42 28.00 0.29
C ALA A 358 3.96 27.67 -0.04
N VAL A 359 3.04 28.02 0.87
CA VAL A 359 1.58 28.05 0.64
C VAL A 359 1.01 29.35 1.19
N VAL A 360 0.20 30.02 0.38
CA VAL A 360 -0.76 31.00 0.90
C VAL A 360 -2.03 30.22 1.24
N PRO A 361 -2.46 30.15 2.52
CA PRO A 361 -3.75 29.56 2.86
C PRO A 361 -4.84 30.13 1.95
N GLY A 362 -5.45 29.27 1.14
CA GLY A 362 -6.52 29.65 0.22
C GLY A 362 -6.10 30.05 -1.20
N ASN A 363 -4.97 29.60 -1.77
CA ASN A 363 -4.70 29.78 -3.21
C ASN A 363 -5.10 28.59 -4.10
N GLY A 364 -5.95 27.68 -3.59
CA GLY A 364 -6.50 26.58 -4.38
C GLY A 364 -7.40 27.08 -5.50
N THR A 365 -7.24 26.51 -6.69
CA THR A 365 -8.22 26.58 -7.77
C THR A 365 -9.51 25.90 -7.31
N THR A 366 -10.67 26.43 -7.71
CA THR A 366 -11.99 25.92 -7.34
C THR A 366 -12.27 24.60 -8.11
N PRO A 367 -12.26 23.40 -7.50
CA PRO A 367 -12.87 22.24 -8.12
C PRO A 367 -14.39 22.46 -8.28
N PRO A 368 -15.00 21.90 -9.32
CA PRO A 368 -16.45 21.98 -9.50
C PRO A 368 -17.17 21.36 -8.28
N ARG A 369 -18.25 22.02 -7.87
CA ARG A 369 -19.04 21.69 -6.67
C ARG A 369 -19.67 20.30 -6.80
N VAL A 370 -19.13 19.31 -6.08
CA VAL A 370 -19.77 18.00 -5.88
C VAL A 370 -20.70 18.08 -4.66
N VAL A 371 -21.97 17.74 -4.85
CA VAL A 371 -22.98 17.71 -3.80
C VAL A 371 -22.81 16.40 -3.02
N SER A 372 -22.51 16.49 -1.72
CA SER A 372 -22.33 15.33 -0.84
C SER A 372 -23.66 14.63 -0.53
N ALA A 373 -23.69 13.30 -0.58
CA ALA A 373 -24.79 12.47 -0.07
C ALA A 373 -24.65 12.24 1.45
N PRO A 374 -25.76 11.98 2.19
CA PRO A 374 -25.76 11.92 3.65
C PRO A 374 -25.23 10.60 4.21
N THR A 375 -24.57 10.68 5.37
CA THR A 375 -23.97 9.56 6.12
C THR A 375 -25.03 8.70 6.83
N PRO A 376 -25.01 7.35 6.73
CA PRO A 376 -25.86 6.49 7.55
C PRO A 376 -25.30 6.35 8.97
N THR A 377 -26.19 6.41 9.96
CA THR A 377 -25.90 6.31 11.40
C THR A 377 -26.60 5.09 11.98
N HIS A 378 -25.91 3.95 12.17
CA HIS A 378 -26.36 2.90 13.10
C HIS A 378 -25.18 2.07 13.66
N PRO A 379 -25.18 1.71 14.96
CA PRO A 379 -24.13 0.94 15.60
C PRO A 379 -24.37 -0.57 15.43
N VAL A 380 -23.31 -1.36 15.19
CA VAL A 380 -23.37 -2.84 15.19
C VAL A 380 -22.65 -3.35 16.43
N ALA A 381 -23.35 -4.18 17.22
CA ALA A 381 -22.85 -4.78 18.44
C ALA A 381 -21.81 -5.88 18.17
N ALA A 382 -20.74 -5.90 18.97
CA ALA A 382 -19.65 -6.87 18.88
C ALA A 382 -20.05 -8.26 19.41
N ALA A 383 -19.85 -9.30 18.61
CA ALA A 383 -19.87 -10.69 19.06
C ALA A 383 -18.45 -11.13 19.50
N ARG A 384 -18.35 -11.81 20.64
CA ARG A 384 -17.10 -12.40 21.17
C ARG A 384 -16.77 -13.71 20.43
N ILE A 385 -15.50 -13.95 20.16
CA ILE A 385 -14.98 -15.20 19.56
C ILE A 385 -14.35 -16.09 20.64
N ASP A 386 -14.59 -17.41 20.52
CA ASP A 386 -14.23 -18.47 21.47
C ASP A 386 -12.75 -18.93 21.31
N PRO A 387 -11.93 -19.02 22.38
CA PRO A 387 -10.50 -19.36 22.31
C PRO A 387 -10.13 -20.80 21.91
N THR A 388 -11.08 -21.68 21.60
CA THR A 388 -10.78 -23.11 21.41
C THR A 388 -10.28 -23.52 20.02
N GLU A 389 -10.21 -22.60 19.05
CA GLU A 389 -9.85 -22.93 17.64
C GLU A 389 -8.36 -22.77 17.30
N TRP A 390 -7.51 -22.35 18.24
CA TRP A 390 -6.07 -22.11 18.02
C TRP A 390 -5.16 -23.32 17.70
N PRO A 391 -5.46 -24.60 18.04
CA PRO A 391 -4.46 -25.66 17.89
C PRO A 391 -4.16 -26.11 16.45
N ALA A 392 -4.99 -25.78 15.46
CA ALA A 392 -4.82 -26.31 14.09
C ALA A 392 -3.81 -25.52 13.23
N MET A 393 -3.52 -24.26 13.56
CA MET A 393 -2.61 -23.40 12.77
C MET A 393 -1.12 -23.58 13.09
N LEU A 394 -0.77 -24.18 14.23
CA LEU A 394 0.63 -24.35 14.67
C LEU A 394 1.35 -25.54 14.00
N SER A 395 0.65 -26.45 13.32
CA SER A 395 1.26 -27.64 12.72
C SER A 395 1.96 -27.37 11.38
N ILE A 396 1.66 -26.26 10.69
CA ILE A 396 2.23 -25.94 9.37
C ILE A 396 3.54 -25.12 9.51
N ALA A 397 3.68 -24.37 10.60
CA ALA A 397 4.86 -23.53 10.87
C ALA A 397 6.10 -24.34 11.31
N GLY A 398 5.92 -25.54 11.87
CA GLY A 398 7.03 -26.34 12.42
C GLY A 398 7.98 -26.98 11.40
N PHE A 399 7.62 -27.03 10.12
CA PHE A 399 8.41 -27.73 9.09
C PHE A 399 9.37 -26.81 8.30
N TRP A 400 9.10 -25.50 8.24
CA TRP A 400 9.86 -24.56 7.41
C TRP A 400 11.03 -23.89 8.13
N VAL A 401 10.98 -23.79 9.46
CA VAL A 401 12.01 -23.15 10.29
C VAL A 401 13.38 -23.88 10.23
N PRO A 402 13.48 -25.22 10.23
CA PRO A 402 14.78 -25.91 10.16
C PRO A 402 15.42 -25.85 8.77
N VAL A 403 14.62 -25.86 7.70
CA VAL A 403 15.11 -25.92 6.31
C VAL A 403 15.79 -24.60 5.91
N ILE A 404 15.20 -23.47 6.30
CA ILE A 404 15.77 -22.13 6.07
C ILE A 404 17.03 -21.92 6.93
N GLY A 405 17.04 -22.44 8.16
CA GLY A 405 18.21 -22.38 9.05
C GLY A 405 19.44 -23.11 8.51
N THR A 406 19.26 -24.29 7.90
CA THR A 406 20.37 -25.06 7.31
C THR A 406 20.94 -24.39 6.05
N ALA A 407 20.10 -23.72 5.25
CA ALA A 407 20.52 -23.01 4.05
C ALA A 407 21.35 -21.75 4.39
N LEU A 408 20.96 -21.00 5.42
CA LEU A 408 21.72 -19.85 5.92
C LEU A 408 23.09 -20.25 6.49
N PHE A 409 23.17 -21.38 7.21
CA PHE A 409 24.43 -21.89 7.74
C PHE A 409 25.43 -22.29 6.62
N ALA A 410 24.95 -22.91 5.54
CA ALA A 410 25.79 -23.28 4.40
C ALA A 410 26.33 -22.06 3.65
N VAL A 411 25.53 -21.00 3.48
CA VAL A 411 25.94 -19.74 2.84
C VAL A 411 27.00 -19.02 3.68
N VAL A 412 26.85 -19.00 5.00
CA VAL A 412 27.84 -18.41 5.93
C VAL A 412 29.17 -19.19 5.90
N VAL A 413 29.14 -20.52 5.89
CA VAL A 413 30.35 -21.36 5.81
C VAL A 413 31.06 -21.19 4.45
N LEU A 414 30.31 -21.05 3.35
CA LEU A 414 30.88 -20.79 2.03
C LEU A 414 31.45 -19.37 1.91
N ALA A 415 30.82 -18.37 2.53
CA ALA A 415 31.34 -17.00 2.59
C ALA A 415 32.63 -16.91 3.41
N ILE A 416 32.69 -17.58 4.57
CA ILE A 416 33.89 -17.66 5.41
C ILE A 416 35.04 -18.36 4.67
N ARG A 417 34.76 -19.45 3.93
CA ARG A 417 35.78 -20.14 3.12
C ARG A 417 36.30 -19.28 1.97
N ARG A 418 35.50 -18.32 1.48
CA ARG A 418 35.83 -17.36 0.41
C ARG A 418 36.71 -16.21 0.89
N SER A 419 36.65 -15.86 2.19
CA SER A 419 37.50 -14.83 2.81
C SER A 419 38.95 -15.25 3.05
N PHE A 420 39.30 -16.54 2.86
CA PHE A 420 40.65 -17.07 3.12
C PHE A 420 41.45 -17.45 1.85
N CYS A 421 40.96 -17.12 0.65
CA CYS A 421 41.69 -17.40 -0.59
C CYS A 421 41.92 -16.10 -1.38
N ASP A 422 43.15 -15.58 -1.31
CA ASP A 422 43.65 -14.44 -2.08
C ASP A 422 43.82 -14.81 -3.56
N GLU A 423 42.85 -14.49 -4.43
CA GLU A 423 43.13 -14.07 -5.82
C GLU A 423 41.98 -13.19 -6.37
N PRO A 424 42.29 -12.10 -7.11
CA PRO A 424 41.27 -11.23 -7.69
C PRO A 424 40.65 -11.89 -8.93
N VAL A 425 39.37 -12.27 -8.83
CA VAL A 425 38.58 -12.84 -9.93
C VAL A 425 37.74 -11.74 -10.58
N SER A 426 37.75 -11.64 -11.90
CA SER A 426 37.02 -10.59 -12.63
C SER A 426 35.51 -10.65 -12.38
N PRO A 427 34.76 -9.52 -12.49
CA PRO A 427 33.31 -9.49 -12.29
C PRO A 427 32.56 -10.52 -13.13
N GLU A 428 32.98 -10.74 -14.38
CA GLU A 428 32.41 -11.74 -15.28
C GLU A 428 32.63 -13.18 -14.80
N GLN A 429 33.80 -13.47 -14.22
CA GLN A 429 34.11 -14.79 -13.67
C GLN A 429 33.39 -15.01 -12.33
N SER A 430 33.22 -13.96 -11.52
CA SER A 430 32.45 -14.02 -10.28
C SER A 430 30.95 -14.21 -10.53
N GLN A 431 30.41 -13.58 -11.58
CA GLN A 431 29.03 -13.75 -12.01
C GLN A 431 28.80 -15.14 -12.63
N ARG A 432 29.73 -15.64 -13.45
CA ARG A 432 29.69 -17.03 -13.96
C ARG A 432 29.82 -18.07 -12.84
N ALA A 433 30.66 -17.82 -11.84
CA ALA A 433 30.83 -18.71 -10.70
C ALA A 433 29.61 -18.70 -9.77
N ALA A 434 28.96 -17.55 -9.56
CA ALA A 434 27.72 -17.45 -8.81
C ALA A 434 26.55 -18.15 -9.53
N LEU A 435 26.46 -17.99 -10.86
CA LEU A 435 25.47 -18.69 -11.69
C LEU A 435 25.73 -20.20 -11.75
N ALA A 436 27.00 -20.63 -11.83
CA ALA A 436 27.38 -22.05 -11.77
C ALA A 436 27.12 -22.66 -10.38
N ALA A 437 27.30 -21.89 -9.30
CA ALA A 437 26.97 -22.32 -7.94
C ALA A 437 25.45 -22.43 -7.73
N LEU A 438 24.66 -21.50 -8.29
CA LEU A 438 23.20 -21.59 -8.29
C LEU A 438 22.68 -22.77 -9.12
N ALA A 439 23.32 -23.05 -10.26
CA ALA A 439 23.02 -24.24 -11.08
C ALA A 439 23.44 -25.57 -10.40
N ALA A 440 24.41 -25.53 -9.48
CA ALA A 440 24.86 -26.68 -8.69
C ALA A 440 24.06 -26.90 -7.39
N LEU A 441 23.12 -26.00 -7.06
CA LEU A 441 22.25 -26.09 -5.89
C LEU A 441 20.92 -26.80 -6.16
N GLU A 442 20.66 -27.25 -7.40
CA GLU A 442 19.61 -28.24 -7.65
C GLU A 442 20.13 -29.66 -7.32
N PRO A 443 19.28 -30.54 -6.77
CA PRO A 443 19.63 -31.94 -6.53
C PRO A 443 20.04 -32.62 -7.85
N PRO A 444 20.83 -33.71 -7.79
CA PRO A 444 21.33 -34.36 -9.00
C PRO A 444 20.20 -34.77 -9.94
N VAL A 445 20.54 -34.72 -11.23
CA VAL A 445 19.73 -35.14 -12.38
C VAL A 445 19.20 -36.55 -12.16
N ASP A 446 17.96 -36.64 -11.68
CA ASP A 446 17.05 -37.78 -11.87
C ASP A 446 15.57 -37.48 -11.50
N ALA A 447 15.24 -36.24 -11.11
CA ALA A 447 13.84 -35.84 -10.94
C ALA A 447 13.24 -35.45 -12.31
N ALA A 448 12.90 -36.45 -13.12
CA ALA A 448 11.89 -36.25 -14.16
C ALA A 448 10.63 -35.62 -13.52
N VAL A 449 9.86 -34.83 -14.28
CA VAL A 449 8.55 -34.33 -13.83
C VAL A 449 7.69 -35.52 -13.37
N VAL A 450 7.62 -35.77 -12.06
CA VAL A 450 6.76 -36.80 -11.49
C VAL A 450 5.42 -36.15 -11.21
N LEU A 451 4.46 -36.36 -12.12
CA LEU A 451 3.07 -36.00 -11.84
C LEU A 451 2.57 -36.89 -10.70
N PRO A 452 1.95 -36.32 -9.65
CA PRO A 452 1.44 -37.11 -8.55
C PRO A 452 0.36 -38.09 -9.05
N HIS A 453 0.39 -39.32 -8.52
CA HIS A 453 -0.64 -40.32 -8.79
C HIS A 453 -1.77 -40.21 -7.79
N PHE A 454 -3.00 -40.40 -8.26
CA PHE A 454 -4.18 -40.56 -7.43
C PHE A 454 -5.01 -41.74 -7.93
N PRO A 455 -5.73 -42.45 -7.05
CA PRO A 455 -6.66 -43.50 -7.46
C PRO A 455 -7.85 -42.87 -8.18
N TYR A 456 -8.11 -43.30 -9.41
CA TYR A 456 -9.26 -42.84 -10.18
C TYR A 456 -10.57 -43.30 -9.53
N ALA A 457 -11.56 -42.41 -9.48
CA ALA A 457 -12.89 -42.72 -8.97
C ALA A 457 -13.96 -42.10 -9.89
N GLN A 458 -14.68 -42.97 -10.59
CA GLN A 458 -15.74 -42.65 -11.52
C GLN A 458 -16.93 -42.10 -10.74
N ARG A 459 -17.28 -40.84 -10.99
CA ARG A 459 -18.37 -40.16 -10.25
C ARG A 459 -19.77 -40.55 -10.74
N ARG A 460 -19.90 -41.08 -11.97
CA ARG A 460 -21.16 -41.52 -12.58
C ARG A 460 -20.93 -42.68 -13.54
N ALA A 461 -21.79 -43.70 -13.51
CA ALA A 461 -21.66 -44.93 -14.31
C ALA A 461 -21.67 -44.72 -15.85
N SER A 462 -22.06 -43.53 -16.33
CA SER A 462 -22.09 -43.17 -17.75
C SER A 462 -20.86 -42.40 -18.24
N GLU A 463 -19.95 -41.98 -17.36
CA GLU A 463 -18.75 -41.20 -17.70
C GLU A 463 -17.51 -42.11 -17.64
N THR A 464 -17.24 -42.82 -18.73
CA THR A 464 -16.00 -43.60 -18.84
C THR A 464 -14.94 -42.73 -19.49
N LEU A 465 -14.02 -42.17 -18.69
CA LEU A 465 -12.85 -41.47 -19.20
C LEU A 465 -11.87 -42.49 -19.82
N VAL A 466 -11.26 -42.13 -20.94
CA VAL A 466 -10.30 -42.96 -21.67
C VAL A 466 -8.94 -42.28 -21.64
N CYS A 467 -7.90 -43.03 -21.27
CA CYS A 467 -6.52 -42.55 -21.34
C CYS A 467 -6.15 -42.34 -22.81
N ALA A 468 -5.91 -41.10 -23.24
CA ALA A 468 -5.64 -40.81 -24.66
C ALA A 468 -4.26 -41.29 -25.15
N ILE A 469 -3.41 -41.83 -24.26
CA ILE A 469 -2.08 -42.36 -24.60
C ILE A 469 -2.16 -43.84 -24.95
N CYS A 470 -2.85 -44.66 -24.15
CA CYS A 470 -3.02 -46.09 -24.41
C CYS A 470 -4.39 -46.45 -25.02
N LEU A 471 -5.32 -45.50 -25.07
CA LEU A 471 -6.69 -45.63 -25.56
C LEU A 471 -7.57 -46.59 -24.75
N GLU A 472 -7.17 -46.93 -23.53
CA GLU A 472 -7.95 -47.76 -22.61
C GLU A 472 -8.76 -46.93 -21.61
N ALA A 473 -9.92 -47.45 -21.19
CA ALA A 473 -10.78 -46.82 -20.19
C ALA A 473 -10.11 -46.80 -18.81
N LEU A 474 -10.21 -45.66 -18.11
CA LEU A 474 -9.81 -45.51 -16.72
C LEU A 474 -10.83 -46.20 -15.81
N ARG A 475 -10.37 -47.07 -14.91
CA ARG A 475 -11.23 -47.82 -13.99
C ARG A 475 -11.04 -47.41 -12.55
N ASP A 476 -12.08 -47.59 -11.74
CA ASP A 476 -12.04 -47.25 -10.32
C ASP A 476 -10.89 -47.95 -9.59
N GLY A 477 -10.10 -47.16 -8.87
CA GLY A 477 -8.92 -47.59 -8.14
C GLY A 477 -7.62 -47.59 -8.95
N GLU A 478 -7.64 -47.37 -10.27
CA GLU A 478 -6.42 -47.30 -11.08
C GLU A 478 -5.61 -46.04 -10.78
N ALA A 479 -4.29 -46.17 -10.69
CA ALA A 479 -3.39 -45.05 -10.47
C ALA A 479 -3.34 -44.16 -11.72
N CYS A 480 -3.85 -42.94 -11.58
CA CYS A 480 -3.93 -41.96 -12.65
C CYS A 480 -3.18 -40.68 -12.26
N SER A 481 -2.81 -39.89 -13.27
CA SER A 481 -2.16 -38.60 -13.09
C SER A 481 -2.84 -37.54 -13.93
N GLU A 482 -2.92 -36.34 -13.36
CA GLU A 482 -3.53 -35.17 -13.99
C GLU A 482 -2.44 -34.19 -14.41
N VAL A 483 -2.55 -33.65 -15.62
CA VAL A 483 -1.62 -32.64 -16.12
C VAL A 483 -2.01 -31.25 -15.59
N PRO A 484 -1.13 -30.55 -14.85
CA PRO A 484 -1.41 -29.21 -14.33
C PRO A 484 -1.76 -28.22 -15.44
N GLY A 485 -2.79 -27.41 -15.23
CA GLY A 485 -3.21 -26.35 -16.15
C GLY A 485 -4.31 -26.74 -17.15
N CYS A 486 -4.40 -28.01 -17.58
CA CYS A 486 -5.47 -28.47 -18.49
C CYS A 486 -6.39 -29.55 -17.89
N ARG A 487 -6.03 -30.13 -16.74
CA ARG A 487 -6.82 -31.11 -15.98
C ARG A 487 -7.17 -32.42 -16.70
N HIS A 488 -6.45 -32.76 -17.78
CA HIS A 488 -6.61 -34.05 -18.42
C HIS A 488 -5.99 -35.17 -17.57
N VAL A 489 -6.70 -36.28 -17.46
CA VAL A 489 -6.33 -37.44 -16.63
C VAL A 489 -5.90 -38.60 -17.52
N PHE A 490 -4.78 -39.22 -17.18
CA PHE A 490 -4.20 -40.38 -17.87
C PHE A 490 -3.85 -41.46 -16.86
N HIS A 491 -3.64 -42.70 -17.32
CA HIS A 491 -2.94 -43.69 -16.50
C HIS A 491 -1.57 -43.13 -16.10
N GLY A 492 -1.22 -43.30 -14.83
CA GLY A 492 -0.04 -42.70 -14.24
C GLY A 492 1.24 -43.00 -15.01
N ASP A 493 1.43 -44.27 -15.36
CA ASP A 493 2.62 -44.72 -16.09
C ASP A 493 2.66 -44.24 -17.55
N CYS A 494 1.49 -44.09 -18.18
CA CYS A 494 1.39 -43.67 -19.58
C CYS A 494 1.85 -42.23 -19.77
N VAL A 495 1.38 -41.31 -18.93
CA VAL A 495 1.78 -39.89 -19.03
C VAL A 495 3.23 -39.69 -18.61
N ALA A 496 3.69 -40.40 -17.59
CA ALA A 496 5.09 -40.35 -17.16
C ALA A 496 6.04 -40.83 -18.27
N ALA A 497 5.68 -41.90 -19.00
CA ALA A 497 6.44 -42.38 -20.14
C ALA A 497 6.39 -41.44 -21.35
N TRP A 498 5.25 -40.80 -21.61
CA TRP A 498 5.09 -39.84 -22.70
C TRP A 498 5.90 -38.55 -22.48
N VAL A 499 5.91 -38.01 -21.25
CA VAL A 499 6.73 -36.84 -20.89
C VAL A 499 8.22 -37.13 -21.09
N ARG A 500 8.69 -38.31 -20.67
CA ARG A 500 10.09 -38.72 -20.86
C ARG A 500 10.52 -38.89 -22.32
N SER A 501 9.58 -39.15 -23.23
CA SER A 501 9.90 -39.34 -24.66
C SER A 501 9.82 -38.06 -25.50
N HIS A 502 9.30 -36.96 -24.94
CA HIS A 502 9.09 -35.70 -25.65
C HIS A 502 9.94 -34.52 -25.13
N ASP A 503 10.72 -34.72 -24.07
CA ASP A 503 11.63 -33.71 -23.52
C ASP A 503 13.08 -34.24 -23.50
N PRO A 504 13.91 -33.99 -24.53
CA PRO A 504 15.29 -34.44 -24.56
C PRO A 504 16.16 -33.64 -23.55
N PRO A 505 17.24 -34.22 -23.01
CA PRO A 505 18.06 -33.54 -22.00
C PRO A 505 18.74 -32.29 -22.58
N GLU A 506 18.40 -31.12 -22.04
CA GLU A 506 18.96 -29.81 -22.41
C GLU A 506 20.41 -29.63 -21.92
N THR A 507 21.25 -28.96 -22.71
CA THR A 507 22.60 -28.57 -22.25
C THR A 507 22.52 -27.47 -21.17
N PRO A 508 23.55 -27.32 -20.32
CA PRO A 508 23.59 -26.29 -19.29
C PRO A 508 23.41 -24.86 -19.83
N GLU A 509 23.91 -24.58 -21.03
CA GLU A 509 23.77 -23.27 -21.68
C GLU A 509 22.34 -23.00 -22.15
N GLN A 510 21.63 -24.02 -22.63
CA GLN A 510 20.22 -23.92 -23.03
C GLN A 510 19.32 -23.71 -21.81
N ARG A 511 19.63 -24.37 -20.68
CA ARG A 511 18.95 -24.16 -19.40
C ARG A 511 19.15 -22.75 -18.87
N ALA A 512 20.38 -22.24 -18.92
CA ALA A 512 20.69 -20.87 -18.49
C ALA A 512 19.95 -19.83 -19.36
N ALA A 513 19.92 -20.02 -20.68
CA ALA A 513 19.18 -19.14 -21.59
C ALA A 513 17.66 -19.17 -21.36
N ARG A 514 17.09 -20.35 -21.06
CA ARG A 514 15.67 -20.49 -20.74
C ARG A 514 15.31 -19.80 -19.42
N VAL A 515 16.13 -19.95 -18.39
CA VAL A 515 15.94 -19.27 -17.09
C VAL A 515 16.04 -17.76 -17.26
N LEU A 516 17.01 -17.27 -18.05
CA LEU A 516 17.15 -15.85 -18.37
C LEU A 516 15.93 -15.32 -19.13
N ALA A 517 15.44 -16.05 -20.13
CA ALA A 517 14.27 -15.68 -20.91
C ALA A 517 12.99 -15.67 -20.06
N VAL A 518 12.84 -16.62 -19.13
CA VAL A 518 11.73 -16.64 -18.16
C VAL A 518 11.83 -15.44 -17.21
N TRP A 519 13.02 -15.11 -16.73
CA TRP A 519 13.28 -13.93 -15.90
C TRP A 519 12.99 -12.61 -16.63
N GLU A 520 13.44 -12.47 -17.87
CA GLU A 520 13.15 -11.30 -18.72
C GLU A 520 11.65 -11.20 -19.03
N THR A 521 10.97 -12.33 -19.23
CA THR A 521 9.51 -12.37 -19.47
C THR A 521 8.72 -12.06 -18.19
N LEU A 522 9.21 -12.45 -17.00
CA LEU A 522 8.63 -12.10 -15.71
C LEU A 522 8.87 -10.63 -15.34
N ALA A 523 10.07 -10.11 -15.62
CA ALA A 523 10.42 -8.71 -15.45
C ALA A 523 9.64 -7.79 -16.41
N ALA A 524 9.45 -8.20 -17.67
CA ALA A 524 8.61 -7.49 -18.64
C ALA A 524 7.10 -7.61 -18.34
N ARG A 525 6.70 -8.53 -17.46
CA ARG A 525 5.32 -8.70 -16.95
C ARG A 525 5.11 -8.09 -15.57
N ALA A 526 6.04 -7.26 -15.07
CA ALA A 526 5.92 -6.51 -13.81
C ALA A 526 4.87 -5.36 -13.86
N ALA A 527 3.81 -5.54 -14.64
CA ALA A 527 2.50 -5.02 -14.33
C ALA A 527 1.54 -6.22 -14.35
N PRO A 528 1.26 -6.87 -13.20
CA PRO A 528 0.10 -7.75 -13.15
C PRO A 528 -1.13 -6.89 -13.46
N PRO A 529 -2.12 -7.37 -14.26
CA PRO A 529 -3.42 -6.75 -14.24
C PRO A 529 -3.91 -6.80 -12.79
N VAL A 530 -4.24 -5.62 -12.25
CA VAL A 530 -4.79 -5.45 -10.91
C VAL A 530 -5.86 -6.53 -10.69
N PRO A 531 -5.72 -7.43 -9.70
CA PRO A 531 -6.73 -8.43 -9.44
C PRO A 531 -8.03 -7.70 -9.07
N MET A 532 -9.06 -7.86 -9.90
CA MET A 532 -10.41 -7.34 -9.67
C MET A 532 -10.92 -7.84 -8.30
N PRO A 533 -11.02 -7.00 -7.25
CA PRO A 533 -11.74 -7.40 -6.06
C PRO A 533 -13.21 -7.11 -6.36
N LEU A 534 -13.98 -8.16 -6.64
CA LEU A 534 -15.44 -8.03 -6.61
C LEU A 534 -15.83 -7.70 -5.17
N PRO A 535 -16.74 -6.73 -4.94
CA PRO A 535 -17.17 -6.40 -3.59
C PRO A 535 -17.71 -7.65 -2.90
N TYR A 536 -17.32 -7.83 -1.63
CA TYR A 536 -17.77 -8.94 -0.81
C TYR A 536 -18.54 -8.41 0.40
N PHE A 537 -19.47 -9.21 0.89
CA PHE A 537 -20.29 -8.92 2.07
C PHE A 537 -20.52 -10.21 2.87
N LEU A 538 -20.85 -10.06 4.15
CA LEU A 538 -21.30 -11.18 4.97
C LEU A 538 -22.76 -11.49 4.63
N TYR A 539 -23.04 -12.71 4.21
CA TYR A 539 -24.40 -13.13 3.85
C TYR A 539 -25.30 -13.19 5.08
N VAL A 540 -26.48 -12.57 4.99
CA VAL A 540 -27.50 -12.56 6.05
C VAL A 540 -28.77 -13.17 5.48
N VAL A 541 -29.21 -14.29 6.07
CA VAL A 541 -30.42 -15.00 5.64
C VAL A 541 -31.64 -14.23 6.10
N GLY A 542 -32.48 -13.79 5.16
CA GLY A 542 -33.83 -13.30 5.45
C GLY A 542 -34.76 -14.44 5.83
N ALA A 543 -35.82 -14.15 6.58
CA ALA A 543 -36.79 -15.16 7.02
C ALA A 543 -37.52 -15.79 5.82
N SER A 544 -36.98 -16.90 5.30
CA SER A 544 -37.60 -17.99 4.51
C SER A 544 -37.00 -18.40 3.16
N GLU A 545 -35.76 -18.05 2.80
CA GLU A 545 -35.11 -18.69 1.63
C GLU A 545 -33.64 -19.06 1.90
N THR A 546 -33.30 -20.33 1.63
CA THR A 546 -31.91 -20.81 1.57
C THR A 546 -31.42 -20.70 0.13
N SER A 547 -30.53 -19.76 -0.17
CA SER A 547 -29.88 -19.65 -1.48
C SER A 547 -28.68 -20.60 -1.60
N GLU A 548 -28.44 -21.21 -2.76
CA GLU A 548 -27.29 -22.10 -3.04
C GLU A 548 -26.28 -21.42 -3.98
N CYS A 549 -24.98 -21.61 -3.75
CA CYS A 549 -23.95 -21.15 -4.67
C CYS A 549 -23.86 -22.09 -5.87
N SER A 550 -24.25 -21.65 -7.07
CA SER A 550 -24.26 -22.52 -8.25
C SER A 550 -22.88 -22.90 -8.80
N ILE A 551 -21.78 -22.45 -8.18
CA ILE A 551 -20.41 -22.77 -8.59
C ILE A 551 -19.90 -24.00 -7.82
N CYS A 552 -20.05 -24.00 -6.49
CA CYS A 552 -19.65 -25.12 -5.63
C CYS A 552 -20.81 -26.04 -5.25
N LEU A 553 -22.05 -25.64 -5.54
CA LEU A 553 -23.30 -26.34 -5.19
C LEU A 553 -23.52 -26.47 -3.67
N GLU A 554 -22.88 -25.61 -2.89
CA GLU A 554 -23.08 -25.55 -1.44
C GLU A 554 -24.05 -24.42 -1.05
N PRO A 555 -24.85 -24.59 0.02
CA PRO A 555 -25.75 -23.55 0.50
C PRO A 555 -24.98 -22.31 0.98
N LEU A 556 -25.48 -21.13 0.67
CA LEU A 556 -25.01 -19.86 1.24
C LEU A 556 -25.47 -19.78 2.69
N ARG A 557 -24.52 -19.79 3.63
CA ARG A 557 -24.82 -19.79 5.07
C ARG A 557 -24.60 -18.41 5.68
N GLN A 558 -25.30 -18.14 6.77
CA GLN A 558 -25.18 -16.90 7.52
C GLN A 558 -23.71 -16.62 7.89
N HIS A 559 -23.28 -15.37 7.72
CA HIS A 559 -21.92 -14.88 7.97
C HIS A 559 -20.82 -15.48 7.08
N GLN A 560 -21.16 -16.17 5.98
CA GLN A 560 -20.17 -16.51 4.96
C GLN A 560 -19.90 -15.31 4.04
N LEU A 561 -18.65 -15.17 3.63
CA LEU A 561 -18.24 -14.16 2.66
C LEU A 561 -18.82 -14.51 1.29
N CYS A 562 -19.74 -13.66 0.83
CA CYS A 562 -20.39 -13.78 -0.46
C CYS A 562 -20.09 -12.55 -1.31
N SER A 563 -20.21 -12.70 -2.61
CA SER A 563 -20.08 -11.62 -3.58
C SER A 563 -21.23 -11.70 -4.57
N GLU A 564 -21.66 -10.54 -5.04
CA GLU A 564 -22.79 -10.39 -5.94
C GLU A 564 -22.30 -9.86 -7.29
N VAL A 565 -22.84 -10.40 -8.39
CA VAL A 565 -22.57 -9.85 -9.73
C VAL A 565 -23.41 -8.58 -9.93
N PRO A 566 -22.80 -7.38 -10.08
CA PRO A 566 -23.53 -6.11 -10.06
C PRO A 566 -24.63 -6.00 -11.12
N ALA A 567 -24.42 -6.58 -12.31
CA ALA A 567 -25.36 -6.48 -13.42
C ALA A 567 -26.64 -7.31 -13.25
N CYS A 568 -26.62 -8.37 -12.44
CA CYS A 568 -27.73 -9.33 -12.36
C CYS A 568 -28.12 -9.74 -10.94
N ARG A 569 -27.39 -9.25 -9.94
CA ARG A 569 -27.62 -9.47 -8.51
C ARG A 569 -27.59 -10.93 -8.04
N HIS A 570 -27.03 -11.83 -8.85
CA HIS A 570 -26.81 -13.21 -8.42
C HIS A 570 -25.66 -13.28 -7.42
N VAL A 571 -25.89 -13.98 -6.31
CA VAL A 571 -24.96 -14.12 -5.19
C VAL A 571 -24.27 -15.47 -5.22
N PHE A 572 -22.98 -15.46 -4.91
CA PHE A 572 -22.13 -16.65 -4.83
C PHE A 572 -21.19 -16.51 -3.63
N HIS A 573 -20.57 -17.60 -3.17
CA HIS A 573 -19.41 -17.46 -2.28
C HIS A 573 -18.35 -16.59 -2.96
N TRP A 574 -17.75 -15.68 -2.19
CA TRP A 574 -16.79 -14.72 -2.72
C TRP A 574 -15.66 -15.47 -3.46
N GLU A 575 -15.00 -16.42 -2.82
CA GLU A 575 -13.91 -17.18 -3.43
C GLU A 575 -14.32 -17.89 -4.73
N CYS A 576 -15.53 -18.47 -4.77
CA CYS A 576 -16.05 -19.15 -5.94
C CYS A 576 -16.26 -18.19 -7.12
N LEU A 577 -16.87 -17.02 -6.87
CA LEU A 577 -17.09 -16.03 -7.93
C LEU A 577 -15.78 -15.39 -8.39
N GLY A 578 -14.86 -15.12 -7.46
CA GLY A 578 -13.54 -14.62 -7.78
C GLY A 578 -12.75 -15.58 -8.65
N ALA A 579 -12.78 -16.88 -8.34
CA ALA A 579 -12.16 -17.92 -9.16
C ALA A 579 -12.83 -18.04 -10.54
N TRP A 580 -14.16 -18.04 -10.58
CA TRP A 580 -14.91 -18.16 -11.84
C TRP A 580 -14.69 -16.96 -12.77
N ALA A 581 -14.71 -15.74 -12.23
CA ALA A 581 -14.53 -14.51 -12.98
C ALA A 581 -13.16 -14.44 -13.67
N ARG A 582 -12.11 -14.96 -13.04
CA ARG A 582 -10.74 -15.05 -13.61
C ARG A 582 -10.67 -15.87 -14.89
N SER A 583 -11.54 -16.87 -15.05
CA SER A 583 -11.51 -17.78 -16.19
C SER A 583 -12.62 -17.53 -17.21
N ASN A 584 -13.76 -16.97 -16.80
CA ASN A 584 -14.97 -16.93 -17.63
C ASN A 584 -15.54 -15.52 -17.86
N GLY A 585 -15.17 -14.53 -17.05
CA GLY A 585 -15.58 -13.12 -17.22
C GLY A 585 -17.11 -12.84 -17.26
N SER A 586 -17.95 -13.80 -16.84
CA SER A 586 -19.41 -13.73 -16.93
C SER A 586 -20.09 -14.49 -15.79
N CYS A 587 -21.30 -14.07 -15.42
CA CYS A 587 -22.10 -14.67 -14.36
C CYS A 587 -22.40 -16.15 -14.67
N PRO A 588 -22.13 -17.09 -13.76
CA PRO A 588 -22.42 -18.52 -13.96
C PRO A 588 -23.88 -18.84 -14.30
N LEU A 589 -24.83 -18.06 -13.77
CA LEU A 589 -26.27 -18.33 -13.88
C LEU A 589 -26.90 -17.73 -15.14
N CYS A 590 -26.63 -16.46 -15.41
CA CYS A 590 -27.31 -15.73 -16.51
C CYS A 590 -26.37 -15.29 -17.64
N ARG A 591 -25.06 -15.60 -17.52
CA ARG A 591 -24.00 -15.20 -18.47
C ARG A 591 -23.86 -13.69 -18.67
N ALA A 592 -24.50 -12.86 -17.83
CA ALA A 592 -24.26 -11.42 -17.80
C ALA A 592 -22.76 -11.17 -17.62
N LYS A 593 -22.18 -10.29 -18.44
CA LYS A 593 -20.75 -9.98 -18.35
C LYS A 593 -20.45 -9.43 -16.95
N ILE A 594 -19.40 -9.95 -16.34
CA ILE A 594 -18.81 -9.36 -15.16
C ILE A 594 -17.88 -8.26 -15.71
N MET A 595 -18.48 -7.14 -16.12
CA MET A 595 -17.75 -6.02 -16.75
C MET A 595 -16.89 -5.34 -15.68
N PRO A 596 -15.60 -5.08 -15.93
CA PRO A 596 -14.90 -4.02 -15.23
C PRO A 596 -15.51 -2.69 -15.72
N GLY A 597 -16.27 -2.02 -14.85
CA GLY A 597 -16.85 -0.69 -15.08
C GLY A 597 -17.45 -0.45 -16.46
N SER A 598 -18.75 -0.67 -16.64
CA SER A 598 -19.47 0.04 -17.71
C SER A 598 -20.95 0.25 -17.37
N ASP A 599 -21.33 1.51 -17.41
CA ASP A 599 -22.63 2.11 -17.69
C ASP A 599 -23.71 1.18 -18.27
N ALA A 600 -24.69 0.84 -17.43
CA ALA A 600 -26.08 0.63 -17.83
C ALA A 600 -26.99 0.79 -16.61
N VAL A 601 -27.48 2.02 -16.41
CA VAL A 601 -28.60 2.31 -15.53
C VAL A 601 -29.88 1.81 -16.20
N ALA A 602 -30.67 1.03 -15.49
CA ALA A 602 -32.12 0.96 -15.73
C ALA A 602 -32.82 1.12 -14.38
N ALA A 603 -33.41 2.30 -14.20
CA ALA A 603 -34.36 2.61 -13.15
C ALA A 603 -35.59 1.68 -13.26
N ALA A 604 -36.10 1.23 -12.13
CA ALA A 604 -37.52 0.96 -11.93
C ALA A 604 -37.83 0.95 -10.43
N ASP A 605 -38.78 1.82 -10.08
CA ASP A 605 -39.55 1.86 -8.84
C ASP A 605 -40.22 0.52 -8.48
N ASP A 606 -40.73 0.49 -7.24
CA ASP A 606 -41.82 -0.35 -6.74
C ASP A 606 -41.54 -1.83 -6.42
N MET A 607 -41.48 -2.17 -5.12
CA MET A 607 -42.63 -2.73 -4.36
C MET A 607 -42.19 -3.37 -3.02
N VAL A 608 -42.80 -2.86 -1.95
CA VAL A 608 -43.10 -3.44 -0.60
C VAL A 608 -41.93 -3.84 0.30
#